data_AF-A0A7V1BV62-F1
#
_entry.id   AF-A0A7V1BV62-F1
#
_cell.length_a   1.000
_cell.length_b   1.000
_cell.length_c   1.000
_cell.angle_alpha   90.00
_cell.angle_beta   90.00
_cell.angle_gamma   90.00
#
_symmetry.space_group_name_H-M   'P 1'
#
loop_
_entity.id
_entity.type
_entity.pdbx_description
1 polymer ?
#
loop_
_entity_poly.entity_id
_entity_poly.type
_entity_poly.pdbx_seq_one_letter_code
_entity_poly.pdbx_strand_id
1 'polypeptide(L)'
;MALVCIVFFFLFRVIIRDWSSIRNYDWSFDLPWLLASLVMFAVIYCGHATGWLLILWRFRFPVPFLPGFYVWSKSLLARYVPGNVLMVVGRVMMIERYNVPKRVSFTSVIYEQIMLVASATTVLSVALPLWPLIRDKTDLVWLILIVPFLAIISLHPAVIGSIGNFVFKKIGREPLEEFLPF
;
A
#
# COMPACT_ATOMS: atom_id res chain seq x y z
N MET A 1 14.62 -4.44 17.85
CA MET A 1 15.11 -5.82 18.13
C MET A 1 14.16 -6.61 19.02
N ALA A 2 13.74 -6.12 20.20
CA ALA A 2 12.81 -6.85 21.08
C ALA A 2 11.51 -7.33 20.39
N LEU A 3 10.86 -6.48 19.60
CA LEU A 3 9.63 -6.83 18.88
C LEU A 3 9.84 -7.96 17.87
N VAL A 4 10.97 -7.94 17.15
CA VAL A 4 11.35 -9.00 16.20
C VAL A 4 11.56 -10.32 16.94
N CYS A 5 12.26 -10.30 18.09
CA CYS A 5 12.46 -11.49 18.91
C CYS A 5 11.14 -12.08 19.43
N ILE A 6 10.19 -11.22 19.84
CA ILE A 6 8.86 -11.64 20.29
C ILE A 6 8.09 -12.34 19.15
N VAL A 7 8.10 -11.77 17.95
CA VAL A 7 7.46 -12.38 16.77
C VAL A 7 8.05 -13.75 16.48
N PHE A 8 9.38 -13.87 16.45
CA PHE A 8 10.05 -15.16 16.25
C PHE A 8 9.74 -16.16 17.36
N PHE A 9 9.71 -15.73 18.63
CA PHE A 9 9.34 -16.59 19.75
C PHE A 9 7.93 -17.19 19.56
N PHE A 10 6.93 -16.39 19.21
CA PHE A 10 5.58 -16.88 18.97
C PHE A 10 5.51 -17.82 17.75
N LEU A 11 6.20 -17.47 16.64
CA LEU A 11 6.28 -18.32 15.46
C LEU A 11 6.87 -19.70 15.78
N PHE A 12 8.04 -19.73 16.43
CA PHE A 12 8.68 -21.00 16.81
C PHE A 12 7.83 -21.79 17.79
N ARG A 13 7.21 -21.13 18.77
CA ARG A 13 6.33 -21.79 19.73
C ARG A 13 5.15 -22.48 19.04
N VAL A 14 4.51 -21.82 18.07
CA VAL A 14 3.40 -22.40 17.30
C VAL A 14 3.88 -23.55 16.44
N ILE A 15 4.98 -23.38 15.71
CA ILE A 15 5.54 -24.43 14.84
C ILE A 15 5.91 -25.66 15.67
N ILE A 16 6.56 -25.52 16.82
CA ILE A 16 6.96 -26.65 17.67
C ILE A 16 5.73 -27.34 18.27
N ARG A 17 4.75 -26.56 18.76
CA ARG A 17 3.52 -27.11 19.37
C ARG A 17 2.68 -27.90 18.37
N ASP A 18 2.53 -27.36 17.15
CA ASP A 18 1.59 -27.86 16.15
C ASP A 18 2.31 -28.62 15.00
N TRP A 19 3.58 -28.98 15.17
CA TRP A 19 4.42 -29.64 14.15
C TRP A 19 3.81 -30.94 13.64
N SER A 20 3.23 -31.74 14.53
CA SER A 20 2.56 -32.99 14.19
C SER A 20 1.34 -32.77 13.31
N SER A 21 0.56 -31.71 13.55
CA SER A 21 -0.58 -31.34 12.72
C SER A 21 -0.17 -30.87 11.34
N ILE A 22 0.96 -30.15 11.21
CA ILE A 22 1.47 -29.71 9.90
C ILE A 22 2.00 -30.90 9.09
N ARG A 23 2.74 -31.80 9.73
CA ARG A 23 3.33 -32.97 9.05
C ARG A 23 2.27 -33.94 8.52
N ASN A 24 1.19 -34.12 9.28
CA ASN A 24 0.11 -35.05 8.95
C ASN A 24 -1.05 -34.35 8.23
N TYR A 25 -0.85 -33.13 7.73
CA TYR A 25 -1.87 -32.42 6.98
C TYR A 25 -1.98 -32.99 5.57
N ASP A 26 -3.14 -33.53 5.23
CA ASP A 26 -3.45 -33.98 3.88
C ASP A 26 -3.68 -32.77 2.97
N TRP A 27 -2.64 -32.42 2.21
CA TRP A 27 -2.69 -31.33 1.25
C TRP A 27 -3.71 -31.63 0.15
N SER A 28 -4.88 -31.00 0.24
CA SER A 28 -5.88 -30.97 -0.82
C SER A 28 -6.05 -29.53 -1.29
N PHE A 29 -5.87 -29.31 -2.58
CA PHE A 29 -6.10 -28.01 -3.19
C PHE A 29 -7.42 -28.08 -3.94
N ASP A 30 -8.36 -27.25 -3.53
CA ASP A 30 -9.55 -27.00 -4.33
C ASP A 30 -9.16 -26.13 -5.52
N LEU A 31 -9.12 -26.74 -6.70
CA LEU A 31 -8.64 -26.10 -7.93
C LEU A 31 -9.46 -24.83 -8.29
N PRO A 32 -10.82 -24.84 -8.23
CA PRO A 32 -11.63 -23.62 -8.35
C PRO A 32 -11.16 -22.48 -7.45
N TRP A 33 -10.98 -22.72 -6.14
CA TRP A 33 -10.54 -21.68 -5.21
C TRP A 33 -9.10 -21.22 -5.46
N LEU A 34 -8.21 -22.14 -5.86
CA LEU A 34 -6.84 -21.81 -6.22
C LEU A 34 -6.81 -20.87 -7.44
N LEU A 35 -7.55 -21.19 -8.50
CA LEU A 35 -7.65 -20.34 -9.69
C LEU A 35 -8.30 -19.00 -9.36
N ALA A 36 -9.38 -18.98 -8.57
CA ALA A 36 -10.01 -17.75 -8.12
C ALA A 36 -9.02 -16.85 -7.36
N SER A 37 -8.21 -17.43 -6.46
CA SER A 37 -7.18 -16.70 -5.72
C SER A 37 -6.10 -16.11 -6.64
N LEU A 38 -5.69 -16.85 -7.67
CA LEU A 38 -4.70 -16.40 -8.64
C LEU A 38 -5.23 -15.24 -9.50
N VAL A 39 -6.49 -15.32 -9.91
CA VAL A 39 -7.17 -14.24 -10.64
C VAL A 39 -7.28 -13.00 -9.75
N MET A 40 -7.73 -13.16 -8.49
CA MET A 40 -7.83 -12.03 -7.56
C MET A 40 -6.48 -11.40 -7.27
N PHE A 41 -5.42 -12.22 -7.12
CA PHE A 41 -4.05 -11.74 -7.01
C PHE A 41 -3.69 -10.89 -8.23
N ALA A 42 -3.84 -11.41 -9.45
CA ALA A 42 -3.54 -10.66 -10.67
C ALA A 42 -4.34 -9.34 -10.76
N VAL A 43 -5.64 -9.36 -10.44
CA VAL A 43 -6.51 -8.17 -10.44
C VAL A 43 -5.99 -7.11 -9.48
N ILE A 44 -5.61 -7.48 -8.25
CA ILE A 44 -5.09 -6.54 -7.25
C ILE A 44 -3.80 -5.87 -7.74
N TYR A 45 -2.84 -6.65 -8.25
CA TYR A 45 -1.55 -6.11 -8.70
C TYR A 45 -1.70 -5.25 -9.97
N CYS A 46 -2.56 -5.66 -10.92
CA CYS A 46 -2.92 -4.82 -12.07
C CYS A 46 -3.63 -3.54 -11.63
N GLY A 47 -4.53 -3.62 -10.65
CA GLY A 47 -5.23 -2.48 -10.07
C GLY A 47 -4.28 -1.47 -9.44
N HIS A 48 -3.30 -1.94 -8.66
CA HIS A 48 -2.29 -1.07 -8.06
C HIS A 48 -1.42 -0.37 -9.11
N ALA A 49 -0.94 -1.12 -10.11
CA ALA A 49 -0.17 -0.54 -11.21
C ALA A 49 -0.98 0.51 -11.98
N THR A 50 -2.26 0.21 -12.27
CA THR A 50 -3.18 1.15 -12.93
C THR A 50 -3.40 2.39 -12.07
N GLY A 51 -3.63 2.23 -10.76
CA GLY A 51 -3.82 3.34 -9.83
C GLY A 51 -2.63 4.30 -9.82
N TRP A 52 -1.40 3.78 -9.80
CA TRP A 52 -0.22 4.62 -9.92
C TRP A 52 -0.10 5.33 -11.28
N LEU A 53 -0.41 4.65 -12.38
CA LEU A 53 -0.39 5.27 -13.70
C LEU A 53 -1.42 6.40 -13.82
N LEU A 54 -2.60 6.25 -13.20
CA LEU A 54 -3.60 7.31 -13.11
C LEU A 54 -3.08 8.53 -12.33
N ILE A 55 -2.30 8.33 -11.27
CA ILE A 55 -1.63 9.43 -10.55
C ILE A 55 -0.68 10.17 -11.50
N LEU A 56 0.16 9.45 -12.24
CA LEU A 56 1.08 10.05 -13.23
C LEU A 56 0.34 10.80 -14.34
N TRP A 57 -0.77 10.25 -14.82
CA TRP A 57 -1.65 10.92 -15.78
C TRP A 57 -2.21 12.22 -15.23
N ARG A 58 -2.60 12.25 -13.94
CA ARG A 58 -3.11 13.46 -13.30
C ARG A 58 -2.02 14.53 -13.10
N PHE A 59 -0.77 14.11 -12.95
CA PHE A 59 0.42 14.99 -13.03
C PHE A 59 0.77 15.44 -14.45
N ARG A 60 -0.01 15.07 -15.48
CA ARG A 60 0.25 15.38 -16.91
C ARG A 60 1.47 14.67 -17.50
N PHE A 61 1.91 13.56 -16.90
CA PHE A 61 2.99 12.71 -17.42
C PHE A 61 2.46 11.31 -17.74
N PRO A 62 1.66 11.14 -18.82
CA PRO A 62 1.11 9.85 -19.16
C PRO A 62 2.19 8.87 -19.60
N VAL A 63 2.18 7.67 -19.02
CA VAL A 63 3.06 6.56 -19.41
C VAL A 63 2.19 5.43 -19.97
N PRO A 64 2.61 4.74 -21.06
CA PRO A 64 1.86 3.60 -21.58
C PRO A 64 1.74 2.48 -20.55
N PHE A 65 0.61 1.76 -20.57
CA PHE A 65 0.25 0.80 -19.51
C PHE A 65 1.30 -0.29 -19.30
N LEU A 66 1.69 -1.03 -20.35
CA LEU A 66 2.65 -2.15 -20.24
C LEU A 66 4.01 -1.68 -19.68
N PRO A 67 4.65 -0.64 -20.26
CA PRO A 67 5.82 0.02 -19.67
C PRO A 67 5.67 0.38 -18.19
N GLY A 68 4.57 1.04 -17.85
CA GLY A 68 4.27 1.47 -16.49
C GLY A 68 4.11 0.30 -15.52
N PHE A 69 3.35 -0.72 -15.91
CA PHE A 69 3.14 -1.96 -15.18
C PHE A 69 4.47 -2.69 -14.92
N TYR A 70 5.36 -2.74 -15.91
CA TYR A 70 6.67 -3.35 -15.77
C TYR A 70 7.56 -2.59 -14.76
N VAL A 71 7.58 -1.26 -14.85
CA VAL A 71 8.33 -0.41 -13.89
C VAL A 71 7.77 -0.60 -12.48
N TRP A 72 6.45 -0.55 -12.34
CA TRP A 72 5.73 -0.78 -11.09
C TRP A 72 6.10 -2.13 -10.48
N SER A 73 5.96 -3.21 -11.24
CA SER A 73 6.21 -4.59 -10.79
C SER A 73 7.66 -4.83 -10.41
N LYS A 74 8.62 -4.32 -11.20
CA LYS A 74 10.05 -4.44 -10.85
C LYS A 74 10.41 -3.67 -9.59
N SER A 75 9.85 -2.46 -9.43
CA SER A 75 10.10 -1.66 -8.24
C SER A 75 9.56 -2.36 -6.99
N LEU A 76 8.43 -3.06 -7.12
CA LEU A 76 7.83 -3.83 -6.04
C LEU A 76 8.80 -4.89 -5.50
N LEU A 77 9.54 -5.59 -6.37
CA LEU A 77 10.51 -6.61 -5.94
C LEU A 77 11.62 -6.03 -5.05
N ALA A 78 12.01 -4.78 -5.29
CA ALA A 78 13.02 -4.10 -4.49
C ALA A 78 12.54 -3.81 -3.04
N ARG A 79 11.25 -3.97 -2.72
CA ARG A 79 10.74 -3.87 -1.33
C ARG A 79 11.19 -5.03 -0.44
N TYR A 80 11.54 -6.16 -1.04
CA TYR A 80 11.98 -7.36 -0.31
C TYR A 80 13.47 -7.30 0.05
N VAL A 81 14.20 -6.33 -0.47
CA VAL A 81 15.58 -6.02 -0.07
C VAL A 81 15.52 -5.08 1.14
N PRO A 82 16.39 -5.22 2.15
CA PRO A 82 16.41 -4.32 3.29
C PRO A 82 16.51 -2.85 2.86
N GLY A 83 15.46 -2.08 3.17
CA GLY A 83 15.31 -0.66 2.86
C GLY A 83 14.30 -0.40 1.75
N ASN A 84 13.08 0.03 2.11
CA ASN A 84 12.05 0.51 1.16
C ASN A 84 12.53 1.64 0.24
N VAL A 85 13.65 2.28 0.57
CA VAL A 85 14.33 3.28 -0.26
C VAL A 85 14.64 2.73 -1.66
N LEU A 86 15.05 1.46 -1.78
CA LEU A 86 15.39 0.85 -3.07
C LEU A 86 14.17 0.72 -4.00
N MET A 87 12.99 0.41 -3.44
CA MET A 87 11.74 0.43 -4.19
C MET A 87 11.49 1.82 -4.78
N VAL A 88 11.61 2.87 -3.97
CA VAL A 88 11.33 4.25 -4.40
C VAL A 88 12.35 4.72 -5.44
N VAL A 89 13.64 4.57 -5.14
CA VAL A 89 14.74 4.98 -6.04
C VAL A 89 14.67 4.22 -7.35
N GLY A 90 14.50 2.89 -7.30
CA GLY A 90 14.38 2.05 -8.49
C GLY A 90 13.24 2.50 -9.38
N ARG A 91 12.09 2.86 -8.78
CA ARG A 91 10.94 3.36 -9.53
C ARG A 91 11.19 4.69 -10.22
N VAL A 92 11.76 5.65 -9.49
CA VAL A 92 12.10 6.98 -10.00
C VAL A 92 13.10 6.90 -11.15
N MET A 93 14.14 6.09 -11.02
CA MET A 93 15.16 5.91 -12.06
C MET A 93 14.60 5.18 -13.30
N MET A 94 13.76 4.15 -13.09
CA MET A 94 13.23 3.37 -14.20
C MET A 94 12.18 4.12 -15.03
N ILE A 95 11.40 5.03 -14.42
CA ILE A 95 10.35 5.78 -15.12
C ILE A 95 10.90 7.01 -15.84
N GLU A 96 12.08 7.50 -15.48
CA GLU A 96 12.74 8.68 -16.07
C GLU A 96 12.87 8.58 -17.60
N ARG A 97 13.10 7.36 -18.12
CA ARG A 97 13.18 7.09 -19.57
C ARG A 97 11.88 7.37 -20.35
N TYR A 98 10.77 7.62 -19.65
CA TYR A 98 9.49 8.01 -20.24
C TYR A 98 9.19 9.51 -20.03
N ASN A 99 10.23 10.34 -19.87
CA ASN A 99 10.14 11.79 -19.69
C ASN A 99 9.37 12.22 -18.44
N VAL A 100 9.31 11.37 -17.41
CA VAL A 100 8.72 11.71 -16.11
C VAL A 100 9.80 12.33 -15.22
N PRO A 101 9.65 13.59 -14.76
CA PRO A 101 10.61 14.23 -13.87
C PRO A 101 10.76 13.44 -12.56
N LYS A 102 11.99 13.38 -12.01
CA LYS A 102 12.26 12.66 -10.75
C LYS A 102 11.39 13.14 -9.59
N ARG A 103 11.16 14.45 -9.51
CA ARG A 103 10.30 15.06 -8.49
C ARG A 103 8.86 14.57 -8.60
N VAL A 104 8.27 14.61 -9.80
CA VAL A 104 6.92 14.07 -10.08
C VAL A 104 6.85 12.58 -9.76
N SER A 105 7.85 11.79 -10.18
CA SER A 105 7.87 10.36 -9.89
C SER A 105 7.94 10.10 -8.38
N PHE A 106 8.75 10.83 -7.64
CA PHE A 106 8.84 10.67 -6.19
C PHE A 106 7.52 11.04 -5.50
N THR A 107 6.94 12.18 -5.86
CA THR A 107 5.65 12.64 -5.34
C THR A 107 4.53 11.64 -5.67
N SER A 108 4.48 11.09 -6.89
CA SER A 108 3.47 10.09 -7.26
C SER A 108 3.54 8.80 -6.42
N VAL A 109 4.74 8.38 -6.01
CA VAL A 109 4.92 7.23 -5.10
C VAL A 109 4.42 7.57 -3.70
N ILE A 110 4.62 8.79 -3.23
CA ILE A 110 4.04 9.24 -1.94
C ILE A 110 2.51 9.20 -2.00
N TYR A 111 1.90 9.76 -3.05
CA TYR A 111 0.45 9.71 -3.25
C TYR A 111 -0.06 8.26 -3.30
N GLU A 112 0.65 7.36 -4.00
CA GLU A 112 0.33 5.93 -4.02
C GLU A 112 0.29 5.35 -2.59
N GLN A 113 1.30 5.62 -1.76
CA GLN A 113 1.33 5.10 -0.38
C GLN A 113 0.23 5.70 0.50
N ILE A 114 -0.06 7.00 0.39
CA ILE A 114 -1.14 7.64 1.15
C ILE A 114 -2.49 7.02 0.74
N MET A 115 -2.74 6.84 -0.55
CA MET A 115 -3.96 6.21 -1.05
C MET A 115 -4.09 4.75 -0.60
N LEU A 116 -3.00 3.98 -0.59
CA LEU A 116 -2.99 2.60 -0.10
C LEU A 116 -3.33 2.53 1.39
N VAL A 117 -2.74 3.39 2.23
CA VAL A 117 -3.03 3.42 3.67
C VAL A 117 -4.47 3.89 3.92
N ALA A 118 -4.93 4.92 3.21
CA ALA A 118 -6.31 5.41 3.31
C ALA A 118 -7.32 4.33 2.91
N SER A 119 -7.06 3.61 1.83
CA SER A 119 -7.88 2.49 1.37
C SER A 119 -7.91 1.34 2.39
N ALA A 120 -6.74 0.88 2.85
CA ALA A 120 -6.65 -0.21 3.82
C ALA A 120 -7.36 0.14 5.13
N THR A 121 -7.18 1.36 5.63
CA THR A 121 -7.83 1.84 6.85
C THR A 121 -9.35 1.94 6.65
N THR A 122 -9.81 2.41 5.49
CA THR A 122 -11.23 2.48 5.14
C THR A 122 -11.86 1.08 5.12
N VAL A 123 -11.24 0.13 4.40
CA VAL A 123 -11.72 -1.26 4.35
C VAL A 123 -11.78 -1.87 5.74
N LEU A 124 -10.71 -1.70 6.54
CA LEU A 124 -10.68 -2.21 7.91
C LEU A 124 -11.79 -1.59 8.77
N SER A 125 -11.99 -0.27 8.67
CA SER A 125 -13.01 0.43 9.46
C SER A 125 -14.44 -0.02 9.15
N VAL A 126 -14.71 -0.43 7.91
CA VAL A 126 -16.02 -0.97 7.49
C VAL A 126 -16.15 -2.46 7.86
N ALA A 127 -15.06 -3.23 7.75
CA ALA A 127 -15.09 -4.66 8.05
C ALA A 127 -15.15 -4.97 9.55
N LEU A 128 -14.52 -4.13 10.40
CA LEU A 128 -14.43 -4.37 11.85
C LEU A 128 -15.81 -4.50 12.54
N PRO A 129 -16.79 -3.59 12.33
CA PRO A 129 -18.13 -3.71 12.90
C PRO A 129 -18.91 -4.95 12.44
N LEU A 130 -18.56 -5.51 11.29
CA LEU A 130 -19.21 -6.71 10.73
C LEU A 130 -18.69 -8.01 11.37
N TRP A 131 -17.57 -7.94 12.10
CA TRP A 131 -16.97 -9.11 12.72
C TRP A 131 -17.69 -9.47 14.03
N PRO A 132 -18.25 -10.70 14.17
CA PRO A 132 -19.09 -11.08 15.33
C PRO A 132 -18.39 -10.85 16.68
N LEU A 133 -17.11 -11.22 16.77
CA LEU A 133 -16.28 -11.08 17.98
C LEU A 133 -16.13 -9.63 18.48
N ILE A 134 -16.34 -8.64 17.61
CA ILE A 134 -16.16 -7.22 17.90
C ILE A 134 -17.52 -6.53 18.02
N ARG A 135 -18.46 -6.89 17.12
CA ARG A 135 -19.83 -6.38 17.11
C ARG A 135 -20.52 -6.54 18.46
N ASP A 136 -20.38 -7.71 19.08
CA ASP A 136 -21.12 -8.04 20.31
C ASP A 136 -20.46 -7.46 21.57
N LYS A 137 -19.29 -6.82 21.45
CA LYS A 137 -18.53 -6.26 22.58
C LYS A 137 -18.99 -4.84 22.95
N THR A 138 -19.31 -4.01 21.95
CA THR A 138 -19.68 -2.61 22.19
C THR A 138 -20.32 -1.96 20.96
N ASP A 139 -21.38 -1.18 21.18
CA ASP A 139 -22.00 -0.36 20.14
C ASP A 139 -21.11 0.82 19.68
N LEU A 140 -20.07 1.17 20.47
CA LEU A 140 -19.09 2.19 20.09
C LEU A 140 -18.25 1.79 18.87
N VAL A 141 -18.26 0.51 18.47
CA VAL A 141 -17.56 0.04 17.27
C VAL A 141 -18.05 0.76 16.01
N TRP A 142 -19.30 1.22 15.98
CA TRP A 142 -19.86 1.95 14.84
C TRP A 142 -19.25 3.35 14.66
N LEU A 143 -18.65 3.94 15.70
CA LEU A 143 -17.93 5.23 15.59
C LEU A 143 -16.69 5.12 14.68
N ILE A 144 -16.15 3.91 14.49
CA ILE A 144 -15.04 3.66 13.55
C ILE A 144 -15.44 3.97 12.10
N LEU A 145 -16.73 4.02 11.77
CA LEU A 145 -17.22 4.44 10.46
C LEU A 145 -16.98 5.93 10.15
N ILE A 146 -16.46 6.72 11.09
CA ILE A 146 -15.97 8.09 10.84
C ILE A 146 -14.63 8.06 10.09
N VAL A 147 -13.86 6.98 10.23
CA VAL A 147 -12.51 6.85 9.66
C VAL A 147 -12.46 6.92 8.13
N PRO A 148 -13.38 6.32 7.34
CA PRO A 148 -13.48 6.54 5.90
C PRO A 148 -13.61 8.01 5.50
N PHE A 149 -14.43 8.78 6.22
CA PHE A 149 -14.61 10.21 5.95
C PHE A 149 -13.33 10.99 6.23
N LEU A 150 -12.66 10.69 7.34
CA LEU A 150 -11.35 11.26 7.67
C LEU A 150 -10.29 10.87 6.64
N ALA A 151 -10.31 9.64 6.15
CA ALA A 151 -9.41 9.15 5.12
C ALA A 151 -9.60 9.94 3.82
N ILE A 152 -10.85 10.18 3.38
CA ILE A 152 -11.16 11.00 2.21
C ILE A 152 -10.70 12.45 2.40
N ILE A 153 -10.97 13.05 3.57
CA ILE A 153 -10.51 14.41 3.89
C ILE A 153 -8.98 14.49 3.86
N SER A 154 -8.29 13.46 4.38
CA SER A 154 -6.82 13.41 4.40
C SER A 154 -6.20 13.30 3.01
N LEU A 155 -6.95 12.79 2.02
CA LEU A 155 -6.53 12.73 0.62
C LEU A 155 -6.66 14.08 -0.10
N HIS A 156 -7.29 15.08 0.52
CA HIS A 156 -7.45 16.39 -0.09
C HIS A 156 -6.08 17.09 -0.29
N PRO A 157 -5.82 17.70 -1.47
CA PRO A 157 -4.52 18.33 -1.78
C PRO A 157 -4.11 19.40 -0.78
N ALA A 158 -5.07 20.13 -0.19
CA ALA A 158 -4.78 21.13 0.83
C ALA A 158 -4.17 20.51 2.10
N VAL A 159 -4.60 19.29 2.47
CA VAL A 159 -4.07 18.58 3.64
C VAL A 159 -2.69 18.01 3.32
N ILE A 160 -2.57 17.32 2.18
CA ILE A 160 -1.29 16.76 1.73
C ILE A 160 -0.25 17.86 1.52
N GLY A 161 -0.65 18.98 0.92
CA GLY A 161 0.21 20.13 0.65
C GLY A 161 0.61 20.88 1.92
N SER A 162 -0.32 21.08 2.86
CA SER A 162 0.01 21.73 4.14
C SER A 162 0.96 20.89 4.98
N ILE A 163 0.74 19.58 5.07
CA ILE A 163 1.63 18.65 5.77
C ILE A 163 2.98 18.57 5.06
N GLY A 164 2.97 18.47 3.73
CA GLY A 164 4.18 18.47 2.90
C GLY A 164 5.02 19.73 3.17
N ASN A 165 4.44 20.91 3.01
CA ASN A 165 5.12 22.19 3.22
C ASN A 165 5.63 22.35 4.66
N PHE A 166 4.89 21.87 5.66
CA PHE A 166 5.35 21.84 7.05
C PHE A 166 6.59 20.96 7.24
N VAL A 167 6.58 19.76 6.66
CA VAL A 167 7.70 18.82 6.70
C VAL A 167 8.92 19.36 5.95
N PHE A 168 8.73 19.93 4.75
CA PHE A 168 9.80 20.57 3.96
C PHE A 168 10.41 21.76 4.69
N LYS A 169 9.59 22.62 5.31
CA LYS A 169 10.06 23.74 6.15
C LYS A 169 10.89 23.26 7.34
N LYS A 170 10.50 22.15 7.98
CA LYS A 170 11.24 21.57 9.11
C LYS A 170 12.57 20.91 8.69
N ILE A 171 12.64 20.44 7.44
CA ILE A 171 13.84 19.81 6.85
C ILE A 171 14.73 20.86 6.13
N GLY A 172 14.30 22.12 6.02
CA GLY A 172 15.05 23.21 5.38
C GLY A 172 15.14 23.08 3.86
N ARG A 173 14.15 22.44 3.22
CA ARG A 173 14.09 22.25 1.76
C ARG A 173 12.93 23.02 1.14
N GLU A 174 13.07 23.41 -0.12
CA GLU A 174 12.02 24.12 -0.85
C GLU A 174 10.73 23.28 -0.96
N PRO A 175 9.55 23.91 -0.80
CA PRO A 175 8.26 23.24 -0.87
C PRO A 175 8.03 22.54 -2.23
N LEU A 176 7.16 21.54 -2.24
CA LEU A 176 6.75 20.88 -3.49
C LEU A 176 5.81 21.83 -4.24
N GLU A 177 6.29 22.51 -5.29
CA GLU A 177 5.43 23.37 -6.13
C GLU A 177 4.42 22.58 -6.99
N GLU A 178 4.65 21.28 -7.19
CA GLU A 178 3.78 20.40 -7.96
C GLU A 178 2.94 19.50 -7.04
N PHE A 179 1.86 20.05 -6.48
CA PHE A 179 0.76 19.23 -5.99
C PHE A 179 -0.19 18.91 -7.14
N LEU A 180 -0.91 17.79 -7.07
CA LEU A 180 -1.87 17.41 -8.11
C LEU A 180 -2.82 18.59 -8.40
N PRO A 181 -2.82 19.13 -9.64
CA PRO A 181 -3.81 20.12 -10.02
C PRO A 181 -5.12 19.38 -10.19
N PHE A 182 -6.06 19.60 -9.28
CA PHE A 182 -7.43 19.18 -9.48
C PHE A 182 -8.25 20.32 -10.05
#